data_AF-A0A9E3FI82-F1
#
_entry.id   AF-A0A9E3FI82-F1
#
_cell.length_a   1.000
_cell.length_b   1.000
_cell.length_c   1.000
_cell.angle_alpha   90.00
_cell.angle_beta   90.00
_cell.angle_gamma   90.00
#
_symmetry.space_group_name_H-M   'P 1'
#
loop_
_entity.id
_entity.type
_entity.pdbx_description
1 polymer ?
#
loop_
_entity_poly.entity_id
_entity_poly.type
_entity_poly.pdbx_seq_one_letter_code
_entity_poly.pdbx_strand_id
1 'polypeptide(L)'
;MNEEKRNSYLRKLVANARAIISYQVGLPVGCVKMNRLLYWLENEGEKLDFPVFGEYLETVREIPTGSERLECSRAALRRYDERLVPINIEYRERIIDACFEMVERFAAGEPD
;
A
#
# COMPACT_ATOMS: atom_id res chain seq x y z
N MET A 1 16.55 4.54 -15.65
CA MET A 1 15.64 3.39 -15.83
C MET A 1 15.60 2.90 -17.28
N ASN A 2 15.63 1.59 -17.51
CA ASN A 2 15.07 1.02 -18.76
C ASN A 2 13.54 1.23 -18.71
N GLU A 3 12.97 1.79 -19.78
CA GLU A 3 11.53 2.05 -19.91
C GLU A 3 10.65 0.82 -19.60
N GLU A 4 11.12 -0.39 -19.90
CA GLU A 4 10.44 -1.63 -19.56
C GLU A 4 10.32 -1.86 -18.05
N LYS A 5 11.39 -1.55 -17.31
CA LYS A 5 11.45 -1.69 -15.85
C LYS A 5 10.50 -0.70 -15.17
N ARG A 6 10.46 0.53 -15.70
CA ARG A 6 9.50 1.57 -15.31
C ARG A 6 8.07 1.09 -15.45
N ASN A 7 7.72 0.65 -16.65
CA ASN A 7 6.37 0.21 -16.98
C ASN A 7 5.99 -1.02 -16.14
N SER A 8 6.94 -1.91 -15.83
CA SER A 8 6.73 -3.02 -14.91
C SER A 8 6.36 -2.54 -13.49
N TYR A 9 7.04 -1.53 -12.95
CA TYR A 9 6.70 -0.97 -11.64
C TYR A 9 5.36 -0.25 -11.63
N LEU A 10 5.04 0.53 -12.66
CA LEU A 10 3.73 1.19 -12.80
C LEU A 10 2.59 0.18 -12.85
N ARG A 11 2.73 -0.91 -13.63
CA ARG A 11 1.74 -2.00 -13.64
C ARG A 11 1.57 -2.65 -12.28
N LYS A 12 2.68 -2.88 -11.54
CA LYS A 12 2.63 -3.42 -10.18
C LYS A 12 1.94 -2.47 -9.19
N LEU A 13 2.13 -1.16 -9.36
CA LEU A 13 1.49 -0.11 -8.58
C LEU A 13 -0.03 -0.11 -8.81
N VAL A 14 -0.46 -0.11 -10.08
CA VAL A 14 -1.89 -0.21 -10.45
C VAL A 14 -2.52 -1.50 -9.94
N ALA A 15 -1.86 -2.65 -10.12
CA ALA A 15 -2.35 -3.93 -9.63
C ALA A 15 -2.49 -3.94 -8.10
N ASN A 16 -1.55 -3.32 -7.37
CA ASN A 16 -1.63 -3.21 -5.92
C ASN A 16 -2.76 -2.27 -5.47
N ALA A 17 -2.95 -1.14 -6.16
CA ALA A 17 -4.06 -0.22 -5.91
C ALA A 17 -5.42 -0.93 -6.08
N ARG A 18 -5.60 -1.66 -7.18
CA ARG A 18 -6.81 -2.47 -7.43
C ARG A 18 -7.02 -3.53 -6.35
N ALA A 19 -5.97 -4.20 -5.89
CA ALA A 19 -6.06 -5.19 -4.82
C ALA A 19 -6.50 -4.57 -3.47
N ILE A 20 -6.05 -3.34 -3.17
CA ILE A 20 -6.48 -2.59 -1.99
C ILE A 20 -7.97 -2.20 -2.12
N ILE A 21 -8.35 -1.58 -3.23
CA ILE A 21 -9.73 -1.14 -3.50
C ILE A 21 -10.72 -2.30 -3.42
N SER A 22 -10.34 -3.45 -3.97
CA SER A 22 -11.17 -4.67 -4.01
C SER A 22 -11.08 -5.53 -2.74
N TYR A 23 -10.38 -5.06 -1.70
CA TYR A 23 -10.18 -5.79 -0.44
C TYR A 23 -9.50 -7.18 -0.59
N GLN A 24 -8.83 -7.45 -1.71
CA GLN A 24 -8.05 -8.67 -1.91
C GLN A 24 -6.81 -8.71 -1.01
N VAL A 25 -6.33 -7.54 -0.57
CA VAL A 25 -5.25 -7.40 0.40
C VAL A 25 -5.68 -6.44 1.51
N GLY A 26 -5.29 -6.74 2.75
CA GLY A 26 -5.53 -5.82 3.87
C GLY A 26 -4.68 -4.54 3.72
N LEU A 27 -5.21 -3.42 4.22
CA LEU A 27 -4.53 -2.10 4.19
C LEU A 27 -3.06 -2.15 4.63
N PRO A 28 -2.67 -2.84 5.73
CA PRO A 28 -1.28 -2.85 6.14
C PRO A 28 -0.31 -3.40 5.08
N VAL A 29 -0.61 -4.59 4.56
CA VAL A 29 0.23 -5.26 3.57
C VAL A 29 0.19 -4.50 2.24
N GLY A 30 -0.98 -4.00 1.86
CA GLY A 30 -1.15 -3.16 0.68
C GLY A 30 -0.27 -1.91 0.72
N CYS A 31 -0.27 -1.19 1.85
CA CYS A 31 0.52 0.03 2.04
C CYS A 31 2.03 -0.25 2.08
N VAL A 32 2.49 -1.33 2.72
CA VAL A 32 3.91 -1.73 2.70
C VAL A 32 4.39 -1.92 1.26
N LYS A 33 3.62 -2.67 0.47
CA LYS A 33 3.94 -2.91 -0.94
C LYS A 33 3.87 -1.62 -1.76
N MET A 34 2.89 -0.76 -1.50
CA MET A 34 2.74 0.52 -2.19
C MET A 34 3.92 1.45 -1.93
N ASN A 35 4.26 1.66 -0.67
CA ASN A 35 5.37 2.53 -0.26
C ASN A 35 6.70 2.06 -0.85
N ARG A 36 6.92 0.75 -0.91
CA ARG A 36 8.07 0.18 -1.60
C ARG A 36 8.06 0.56 -3.08
N LEU A 37 6.97 0.33 -3.80
CA LEU A 37 6.86 0.65 -5.23
C LEU A 37 7.09 2.13 -5.51
N LEU A 38 6.53 3.02 -4.70
CA LEU A 38 6.75 4.46 -4.77
C LEU A 38 8.24 4.81 -4.63
N TYR A 39 8.91 4.28 -3.60
CA TYR A 39 10.35 4.45 -3.42
C TYR A 39 11.18 4.01 -4.65
N TRP A 40 10.84 2.88 -5.29
CA TRP A 40 11.54 2.44 -6.50
C TRP A 40 11.32 3.36 -7.69
N LEU A 41 10.10 3.88 -7.85
CA LEU A 41 9.75 4.82 -8.92
C LEU A 41 10.43 6.18 -8.72
N GLU A 42 10.44 6.70 -7.50
CA GLU A 42 11.13 7.95 -7.13
C GLU A 42 12.63 7.90 -7.41
N ASN A 43 13.30 6.83 -6.99
CA ASN A 43 14.73 6.65 -7.25
C ASN A 43 15.09 6.56 -8.74
N GLU A 44 14.10 6.31 -9.59
CA GLU A 44 14.28 6.23 -11.02
C GLU A 44 13.80 7.52 -11.75
N GLY A 45 13.43 8.56 -10.99
CA GLY A 45 13.12 9.90 -11.48
C GLY A 45 11.63 10.24 -11.59
N GLU A 46 10.72 9.32 -11.26
CA GLU A 46 9.29 9.58 -11.22
C GLU A 46 8.91 10.31 -9.94
N LYS A 47 8.40 11.54 -10.05
CA LYS A 47 7.92 12.28 -8.87
C LYS A 47 6.45 11.95 -8.62
N LEU A 48 6.20 11.03 -7.69
CA LEU A 48 4.86 10.60 -7.31
C LEU A 48 4.57 11.05 -5.88
N ASP A 49 3.59 11.93 -5.70
CA ASP A 49 3.25 12.46 -4.38
C ASP A 49 2.05 11.72 -3.78
N PHE A 50 2.33 10.70 -2.97
CA PHE A 50 1.32 9.90 -2.27
C PHE A 50 1.72 9.65 -0.81
N PRO A 51 1.78 10.69 0.03
CA PRO A 51 2.36 10.61 1.38
C PRO A 51 1.53 9.74 2.33
N VAL A 52 0.24 9.57 2.06
CA VAL A 52 -0.70 8.79 2.89
C VAL A 52 -0.21 7.38 3.20
N PHE A 53 0.48 6.72 2.26
CA PHE A 53 1.03 5.38 2.49
C PHE A 53 2.17 5.41 3.51
N GLY A 54 3.05 6.41 3.43
CA GLY A 54 4.14 6.60 4.39
C GLY A 54 3.62 6.99 5.78
N GLU A 55 2.67 7.92 5.85
CA GLU A 55 2.01 8.34 7.10
C GLU A 55 1.33 7.17 7.82
N TYR A 56 0.58 6.37 7.06
CA TYR A 56 -0.06 5.17 7.59
C TYR A 56 0.97 4.20 8.16
N LEU A 57 2.06 3.94 7.41
CA LEU A 57 3.10 3.00 7.82
C LEU A 57 3.87 3.47 9.06
N GLU A 58 4.12 4.77 9.21
CA GLU A 58 4.73 5.30 10.43
C GLU A 58 3.79 5.11 11.63
N THR A 59 2.48 5.32 11.43
CA THR A 59 1.47 5.15 12.48
C THR A 59 1.35 3.70 12.95
N VAL A 60 1.49 2.73 12.03
CA VAL A 60 1.41 1.29 12.36
C VAL A 60 2.77 0.63 12.56
N ARG A 61 3.87 1.39 12.61
CA ARG A 61 5.25 0.86 12.61
C ARG A 61 5.55 -0.16 13.71
N GLU A 62 4.93 0.00 14.87
CA GLU A 62 5.10 -0.90 16.02
C GLU A 62 4.11 -2.07 16.05
N ILE A 63 3.24 -2.18 15.04
CA ILE A 63 2.21 -3.21 14.94
C ILE A 63 2.68 -4.25 13.92
N PRO A 64 2.73 -5.54 14.28
CA PRO A 64 3.01 -6.59 13.32
C PRO A 64 1.85 -6.71 12.32
N THR A 65 2.18 -6.59 11.05
CA THR A 65 1.25 -6.46 9.92
C THR A 65 1.50 -7.50 8.82
N GLY A 66 2.63 -8.19 8.85
CA GLY A 66 3.04 -9.23 7.90
C GLY A 66 3.19 -10.62 8.52
N SER A 67 4.17 -11.38 8.03
CA SER A 67 4.42 -12.77 8.43
C SER A 67 4.88 -12.90 9.89
N GLU A 68 5.46 -11.86 10.48
CA GLU A 68 5.85 -11.82 11.89
C GLU A 68 4.67 -12.04 12.86
N ARG A 69 3.43 -11.87 12.39
CA ARG A 69 2.22 -12.21 13.14
C ARG A 69 2.11 -13.71 13.44
N LEU A 70 2.74 -14.59 12.65
CA LEU A 70 2.76 -16.03 12.88
C LEU A 70 3.56 -16.41 14.13
N GLU A 71 4.50 -15.57 14.54
CA GLU A 71 5.33 -15.75 15.74
C GLU A 71 4.69 -15.15 17.01
N CYS A 72 3.54 -14.47 16.86
CA CYS A 72 2.85 -13.83 17.97
C CYS A 72 1.88 -14.78 18.67
N SER A 73 1.78 -14.66 20.00
CA SER A 73 0.72 -15.34 20.74
C SER A 73 -0.66 -14.77 20.37
N ARG A 74 -1.71 -15.59 20.49
CA ARG A 74 -3.10 -15.16 20.26
C ARG A 74 -3.48 -13.91 21.05
N ALA A 75 -3.02 -13.81 22.30
CA ALA A 75 -3.29 -12.65 23.16
C ALA A 75 -2.56 -11.39 22.70
N ALA A 76 -1.33 -11.53 22.17
CA ALA A 76 -0.63 -10.40 21.56
C ALA A 76 -1.35 -9.92 20.28
N LEU A 77 -1.73 -10.85 19.40
CA LEU A 77 -2.47 -10.52 18.16
C LEU A 77 -3.76 -9.74 18.44
N ARG A 78 -4.55 -10.15 19.43
CA ARG A 78 -5.76 -9.40 19.82
C ARG A 78 -5.47 -7.95 20.20
N ARG A 79 -4.46 -7.71 21.04
CA ARG A 79 -4.06 -6.35 21.45
C ARG A 79 -3.56 -5.51 20.27
N TYR A 80 -2.84 -6.13 19.33
CA TYR A 80 -2.42 -5.47 18.11
C TYR A 80 -3.61 -5.10 17.22
N ASP A 81 -4.57 -6.00 17.07
CA ASP A 81 -5.75 -5.77 16.23
C ASP A 81 -6.67 -4.69 16.84
N GLU A 82 -6.82 -4.65 18.16
CA GLU A 82 -7.53 -3.58 18.88
C GLU A 82 -6.92 -2.19 18.61
N ARG A 83 -5.58 -2.10 18.48
CA ARG A 83 -4.88 -0.87 18.10
C ARG A 83 -5.00 -0.57 16.60
N LEU A 84 -4.96 -1.60 15.76
CA LEU A 84 -4.90 -1.46 14.30
C LEU A 84 -6.24 -1.05 13.69
N VAL A 85 -7.36 -1.53 14.24
CA VAL A 85 -8.71 -1.23 13.73
C VAL A 85 -9.00 0.28 13.63
N PRO A 86 -8.84 1.09 14.69
CA PRO A 86 -9.13 2.52 14.60
C PRO A 86 -8.21 3.24 13.60
N ILE A 87 -6.92 2.87 13.53
CA ILE A 87 -5.97 3.44 12.55
C ILE A 87 -6.41 3.11 11.12
N ASN A 88 -6.83 1.86 10.87
CA ASN A 88 -7.34 1.46 9.57
C ASN A 88 -8.59 2.24 9.18
N ILE A 89 -9.46 2.58 10.12
CA ILE A 89 -10.66 3.38 9.86
C ILE A 89 -10.26 4.82 9.50
N GLU A 90 -9.36 5.42 10.28
CA GLU A 90 -8.88 6.79 10.09
C GLU A 90 -8.27 7.02 8.70
N TYR A 91 -7.45 6.08 8.23
CA TYR A 91 -6.72 6.22 6.98
C TYR A 91 -7.44 5.67 5.74
N ARG A 92 -8.52 4.89 5.92
CA ARG A 92 -9.15 4.11 4.84
C ARG A 92 -9.47 4.95 3.62
N GLU A 93 -10.28 6.00 3.79
CA GLU A 93 -10.78 6.79 2.67
C GLU A 93 -9.63 7.45 1.92
N ARG A 94 -8.67 8.07 2.62
CA ARG A 94 -7.49 8.70 2.01
C ARG A 94 -6.63 7.70 1.23
N ILE A 95 -6.48 6.48 1.73
CA ILE A 95 -5.75 5.41 1.02
C ILE A 95 -6.53 4.97 -0.22
N ILE A 96 -7.84 4.81 -0.12
CA ILE A 96 -8.70 4.40 -1.24
C ILE A 96 -8.68 5.48 -2.33
N ASP A 97 -8.83 6.76 -1.97
CA ASP A 97 -8.75 7.89 -2.90
C ASP A 97 -7.41 7.92 -3.63
N ALA A 98 -6.30 7.78 -2.90
CA ALA A 98 -4.97 7.70 -3.51
C ALA A 98 -4.83 6.48 -4.45
N CYS A 99 -5.42 5.34 -4.09
CA CYS A 99 -5.43 4.16 -4.96
C CYS A 99 -6.23 4.41 -6.25
N PHE A 100 -7.39 5.07 -6.18
CA PHE A 100 -8.17 5.42 -7.37
C PHE A 100 -7.42 6.39 -8.27
N GLU A 101 -6.82 7.44 -7.70
CA GLU A 101 -5.99 8.40 -8.44
C GLU A 101 -4.83 7.70 -9.19
N MET A 102 -4.18 6.73 -8.54
CA MET A 102 -3.14 5.93 -9.19
C MET A 102 -3.66 5.09 -10.36
N VAL A 103 -4.82 4.45 -10.20
CA VAL A 103 -5.44 3.65 -11.27
C VAL A 103 -5.78 4.57 -12.45
N GLU A 104 -6.44 5.70 -12.20
CA GLU A 104 -6.81 6.66 -13.25
C GLU A 104 -5.60 7.19 -14.02
N ARG A 105 -4.50 7.51 -13.31
CA ARG A 105 -3.30 8.08 -13.93
C ARG A 105 -2.46 7.08 -14.69
N PHE A 106 -2.38 5.82 -14.22
CA PHE A 106 -1.36 4.88 -14.69
C PHE A 106 -1.91 3.60 -15.34
N ALA A 107 -3.23 3.39 -15.36
CA ALA A 107 -3.82 2.22 -16.02
C ALA A 107 -3.90 2.35 -17.55
N ALA A 108 -3.63 3.52 -18.13
CA ALA A 108 -3.63 3.74 -19.57
C ALA A 108 -2.59 2.84 -20.27
N GLY A 109 -3.04 1.68 -20.73
CA GLY A 109 -2.20 0.62 -21.29
C GLY A 109 -2.78 -0.80 -21.14
N GLU A 110 -3.85 -1.00 -20.37
CA GLU A 110 -4.60 -2.25 -20.32
C GLU A 110 -5.99 -2.04 -20.95
N PRO A 111 -6.33 -2.70 -22.08
CA PRO A 111 -7.71 -2.74 -22.55
C PRO A 111 -8.56 -3.59 -21.58
N ASP A 112 -9.81 -3.15 -21.38
CA ASP A 112 -10.88 -3.95 -20.74
C ASP A 112 -11.08 -5.31 -21.41
#